data_AF-A0A2E0X7L7-F1
#
_entry.id   AF-A0A2E0X7L7-F1
#
_cell.length_a   1.000
_cell.length_b   1.000
_cell.length_c   1.000
_cell.angle_alpha   90.00
_cell.angle_beta   90.00
_cell.angle_gamma   90.00
#
_symmetry.space_group_name_H-M   'P 1'
#
loop_
_entity.id
_entity.type
_entity.pdbx_description
1 polymer ?
#
loop_
_entity_poly.entity_id
_entity_poly.type
_entity_poly.pdbx_seq_one_letter_code
_entity_poly.pdbx_strand_id
1 'polypeptide(L)'
;MSYSCRERDSHAFRLAVSRGTILHSCEGDMPATAQTWLELFTDWPADVPRVGIIVSTLNEQTPFKNFWMRGDLLLLERNVPDANGGRFVLVSFDVINTVKLSSPLNDSTIAKAGFTGAERPLAERFRRGAG
;
A
#
# COMPACT_ATOMS: atom_id res chain seq x y z
N MET A 1 17.25 8.63 -21.23
CA MET A 1 17.05 7.19 -20.96
C MET A 1 15.69 6.80 -21.49
N SER A 2 15.67 5.96 -22.53
CA SER A 2 14.44 5.53 -23.22
C SER A 2 14.22 4.05 -22.92
N TYR A 3 13.10 3.69 -22.31
CA TYR A 3 12.76 2.28 -22.08
C TYR A 3 12.17 1.71 -23.37
N SER A 4 13.01 0.98 -24.10
CA SER A 4 12.63 0.28 -25.34
C SER A 4 12.02 -1.07 -24.98
N CYS A 5 10.69 -1.17 -24.99
CA CYS A 5 10.01 -2.47 -25.10
C CYS A 5 10.28 -3.01 -26.51
N ARG A 6 11.19 -3.99 -26.62
CA ARG A 6 11.59 -4.58 -27.90
C ARG A 6 10.49 -5.55 -28.35
N GLU A 7 9.62 -5.03 -29.20
CA GLU A 7 8.70 -5.74 -30.08
C GLU A 7 9.34 -7.04 -30.62
N ARG A 8 8.80 -8.21 -30.23
CA ARG A 8 9.12 -9.49 -30.87
C ARG A 8 7.88 -10.39 -30.96
N ASP A 9 7.42 -10.47 -32.21
CA ASP A 9 6.82 -11.61 -32.89
C ASP A 9 5.46 -12.16 -32.43
N SER A 10 4.45 -11.71 -33.16
CA SER A 10 3.02 -12.03 -33.15
C SER A 10 2.65 -13.49 -33.49
N HIS A 11 3.54 -14.48 -33.36
CA HIS A 11 3.24 -15.87 -33.68
C HIS A 11 3.54 -16.89 -32.56
N ALA A 12 4.23 -16.51 -31.49
CA ALA A 12 4.52 -17.41 -30.36
C ALA A 12 3.40 -17.45 -29.29
N PHE A 13 2.39 -16.59 -29.37
CA PHE A 13 1.35 -16.45 -28.36
C PHE A 13 0.30 -17.60 -28.33
N ARG A 14 0.37 -18.57 -29.26
CA ARG A 14 -0.66 -19.61 -29.40
C ARG A 14 -0.32 -21.00 -28.87
N LEU A 15 0.76 -21.19 -28.11
CA LEU A 15 1.12 -22.53 -27.60
C LEU A 15 1.50 -22.61 -26.12
N ALA A 16 1.29 -21.54 -25.35
CA ALA A 16 1.46 -21.57 -23.89
C ALA A 16 0.12 -21.46 -23.15
N VAL A 17 -0.87 -22.26 -23.57
CA VAL A 17 -2.07 -22.57 -22.78
C VAL A 17 -2.20 -24.10 -22.74
N SER A 18 -1.39 -24.78 -21.91
CA SER A 18 -1.72 -26.18 -21.59
C SER A 18 -1.16 -26.74 -20.30
N ARG A 19 -0.27 -26.05 -19.56
CA ARG A 19 0.18 -26.54 -18.25
C ARG A 19 0.36 -25.37 -17.30
N GLY A 20 -0.57 -25.29 -16.35
CA GLY A 20 -0.66 -24.20 -15.39
C GLY A 20 0.67 -23.91 -14.69
N THR A 21 0.85 -22.60 -14.46
CA THR A 21 1.81 -22.00 -13.54
C THR A 21 3.26 -21.92 -14.05
N ILE A 22 3.59 -20.78 -14.65
CA ILE A 22 4.56 -19.79 -14.13
C ILE A 22 4.14 -18.45 -14.78
N LEU A 23 3.71 -17.47 -13.97
CA LEU A 23 3.62 -16.09 -14.45
C LEU A 23 5.06 -15.60 -14.57
N HIS A 24 5.54 -15.58 -15.81
CA HIS A 24 6.75 -14.89 -16.19
C HIS A 24 6.41 -13.40 -16.14
N SER A 25 6.65 -12.75 -15.00
CA SER A 25 6.46 -11.30 -14.88
C SER A 25 7.38 -10.63 -15.89
N CYS A 26 6.79 -9.87 -16.82
CA CYS A 26 7.55 -8.97 -17.66
C CYS A 26 8.29 -7.98 -16.75
N GLU A 27 9.59 -7.81 -16.97
CA GLU A 27 10.41 -6.86 -16.25
C GLU A 27 9.86 -5.45 -16.53
N GLY A 28 9.03 -4.95 -15.61
CA GLY A 28 8.19 -3.77 -15.80
C GLY A 28 6.87 -3.79 -15.02
N ASP A 29 6.40 -4.95 -14.58
CA ASP A 29 5.18 -5.04 -13.75
C ASP A 29 5.51 -4.92 -12.26
N MET A 30 4.98 -3.89 -11.60
CA MET A 30 5.05 -3.75 -10.15
C MET A 30 4.38 -4.96 -9.46
N PRO A 31 4.90 -5.41 -8.30
CA PRO A 31 4.25 -6.48 -7.56
C PRO A 31 2.84 -6.06 -7.10
N ALA A 32 1.90 -7.00 -7.02
CA ALA A 32 0.50 -6.71 -6.69
C ALA A 32 0.34 -5.93 -5.37
N THR A 33 1.20 -6.19 -4.38
CA THR A 33 1.22 -5.44 -3.12
C THR A 33 1.61 -3.97 -3.31
N ALA A 34 2.59 -3.67 -4.18
CA ALA A 34 2.94 -2.29 -4.52
C ALA A 34 1.77 -1.56 -5.18
N GLN A 35 1.05 -2.25 -6.07
CA GLN A 35 -0.14 -1.71 -6.72
C GLN A 35 -1.24 -1.36 -5.70
N THR A 36 -1.49 -2.24 -4.73
CA THR A 36 -2.43 -1.96 -3.63
C THR A 36 -2.03 -0.73 -2.82
N TRP A 37 -0.74 -0.58 -2.52
CA TRP A 37 -0.27 0.62 -1.82
C TRP A 37 -0.40 1.88 -2.69
N LEU A 38 -0.01 1.82 -3.95
CA LEU A 38 -0.17 2.94 -4.89
C LEU A 38 -1.63 3.41 -4.95
N GLU A 39 -2.58 2.48 -5.06
CA GLU A 39 -4.02 2.79 -5.06
C GLU A 39 -4.46 3.49 -3.78
N LEU A 40 -4.07 2.96 -2.60
CA LEU A 40 -4.39 3.57 -1.31
C LEU A 40 -3.81 4.98 -1.16
N PHE A 41 -2.55 5.20 -1.56
CA PHE A 41 -1.91 6.51 -1.45
C PHE A 41 -2.46 7.49 -2.50
N THR A 42 -2.94 6.99 -3.64
CA THR A 42 -3.60 7.78 -4.70
C THR A 42 -4.96 8.29 -4.27
N ASP A 43 -5.80 7.41 -3.71
CA ASP A 43 -7.13 7.75 -3.20
C ASP A 43 -7.14 7.74 -1.67
N TRP A 44 -6.24 8.52 -1.08
CA TRP A 44 -6.11 8.57 0.37
C TRP A 44 -7.40 9.15 1.00
N PRO A 45 -8.04 8.45 1.96
CA PRO A 45 -9.30 8.91 2.53
C PRO A 45 -9.16 10.29 3.19
N ALA A 46 -10.02 11.24 2.80
CA ALA A 46 -9.91 12.65 3.21
C ALA A 46 -9.94 12.86 4.74
N ASP A 47 -10.71 12.03 5.45
CA ASP A 47 -10.86 12.10 6.90
C ASP A 47 -9.74 11.35 7.66
N VAL A 48 -8.86 10.62 6.96
CA VAL A 48 -7.72 9.91 7.57
C VAL A 48 -6.49 10.82 7.57
N PRO A 49 -5.93 11.15 8.74
CA PRO A 49 -4.73 11.97 8.83
C PRO A 49 -3.56 11.37 8.04
N ARG A 50 -2.86 12.19 7.25
CA ARG A 50 -1.68 11.78 6.44
C ARG A 50 -0.40 11.68 7.29
N VAL A 51 -0.51 11.02 8.44
CA VAL A 51 0.56 10.82 9.43
C VAL A 51 0.58 9.37 9.84
N GLY A 52 1.77 8.80 9.92
CA GLY A 52 1.93 7.39 10.19
C GLY A 52 3.37 6.94 10.20
N ILE A 53 3.54 5.63 10.13
CA ILE A 53 4.84 4.96 10.03
C ILE A 53 4.75 3.96 8.89
N ILE A 54 5.65 4.09 7.91
CA ILE A 54 5.86 3.04 6.91
C ILE A 54 6.84 2.03 7.51
N VAL A 55 6.52 0.75 7.37
CA VAL A 55 7.43 -0.35 7.64
C VAL A 55 7.86 -0.93 6.30
N SER A 56 9.16 -0.93 6.05
CA SER A 56 9.70 -1.52 4.82
C SER A 56 9.76 -3.05 4.90
N THR A 57 10.00 -3.71 3.76
CA THR A 57 10.29 -5.15 3.69
C THR A 57 11.54 -5.56 4.48
N LEU A 58 12.44 -4.60 4.76
CA LEU A 58 13.60 -4.77 5.65
C LEU A 58 13.29 -4.47 7.12
N ASN A 59 12.01 -4.29 7.47
CA ASN A 59 11.53 -3.96 8.81
C ASN A 59 12.07 -2.61 9.34
N GLU A 60 12.48 -1.72 8.45
CA GLU A 60 12.82 -0.34 8.80
C GLU A 60 11.53 0.45 9.04
N GLN A 61 11.49 1.26 10.09
CA GLN A 61 10.35 2.13 10.40
C GLN A 61 10.66 3.57 9.99
N THR A 62 9.84 4.11 9.10
CA THR A 62 9.93 5.49 8.61
C THR A 62 8.69 6.28 9.00
N PRO A 63 8.73 7.04 10.11
CA PRO A 63 7.64 7.94 10.49
C PRO A 63 7.50 9.10 9.49
N PHE A 64 6.27 9.44 9.13
CA PHE A 64 5.94 10.57 8.26
C PHE A 64 4.77 11.37 8.81
N LYS A 65 4.71 12.67 8.48
CA LYS A 65 3.61 13.59 8.80
C LYS A 65 2.90 14.15 7.56
N ASN A 66 3.42 13.86 6.38
CA ASN A 66 2.79 14.13 5.09
C ASN A 66 3.47 13.29 3.99
N PHE A 67 2.88 13.24 2.80
CA PHE A 67 3.50 12.59 1.65
C PHE A 67 3.13 13.24 0.30
N TRP A 68 3.89 12.93 -0.74
CA TRP A 68 3.58 13.21 -2.14
C TRP A 68 3.93 11.99 -2.98
N MET A 69 3.33 11.89 -4.17
CA MET A 69 3.59 10.78 -5.09
C MET A 69 4.08 11.29 -6.43
N ARG A 70 4.89 10.47 -7.10
CA ARG A 70 5.29 10.67 -8.50
C ARG A 70 5.58 9.31 -9.14
N GLY A 71 4.66 8.83 -9.98
CA GLY A 71 4.76 7.50 -10.56
C GLY A 71 4.70 6.43 -9.47
N ASP A 72 5.70 5.57 -9.43
CA ASP A 72 5.90 4.49 -8.45
C ASP A 72 6.63 4.94 -7.16
N LEU A 73 6.89 6.24 -7.02
CA LEU A 73 7.60 6.81 -5.88
C LEU A 73 6.67 7.53 -4.91
N LEU A 74 6.97 7.34 -3.63
CA LEU A 74 6.37 8.01 -2.49
C LEU A 74 7.43 8.86 -1.78
N LEU A 75 7.21 10.17 -1.74
CA LEU A 75 8.02 11.12 -0.99
C LEU A 75 7.36 11.38 0.36
N LEU A 76 8.05 11.02 1.45
CA LEU A 76 7.59 11.18 2.82
C LEU A 76 8.21 12.41 3.46
N GLU A 77 7.39 13.26 4.09
CA GLU A 77 7.87 14.29 5.00
C GLU A 77 7.99 13.71 6.40
N ARG A 78 9.19 13.73 6.99
CA ARG A 78 9.40 13.27 8.36
C ARG A 78 9.01 14.37 9.35
N ASN A 79 8.46 13.98 10.50
CA ASN A 79 8.23 14.91 11.59
C ASN A 79 9.53 15.34 12.26
N VAL A 80 10.44 14.38 12.46
CA VAL A 80 11.76 14.58 13.07
C VAL A 80 12.82 14.14 12.06
N PRO A 81 13.92 14.91 11.90
CA PRO A 81 15.04 14.49 11.06
C PRO A 81 15.59 13.13 11.49
N ASP A 82 16.15 12.37 10.55
CA ASP A 82 16.93 11.18 10.90
C ASP A 82 18.31 11.54 11.52
N ALA A 83 19.10 10.52 11.85
CA ALA A 83 20.44 10.67 12.41
C ALA A 83 21.41 11.48 11.52
N ASN A 84 21.15 11.55 10.22
CA ASN A 84 21.93 12.30 9.24
C ASN A 84 21.29 13.67 8.92
N GLY A 85 20.22 14.07 9.61
CA GLY A 85 19.50 15.31 9.36
C GLY A 85 18.52 15.27 8.18
N GLY A 86 18.26 14.09 7.60
CA GLY A 86 17.31 13.89 6.52
C GLY A 86 15.87 14.18 6.97
N ARG A 87 15.19 15.08 6.24
CA ARG A 87 13.80 15.50 6.54
C ARG A 87 12.76 14.91 5.58
N PHE A 88 13.24 14.43 4.43
CA PHE A 88 12.42 13.79 3.42
C PHE A 88 13.02 12.44 3.08
N VAL A 89 12.16 11.46 2.86
CA VAL A 89 12.56 10.11 2.44
C VAL A 89 11.82 9.78 1.16
N LEU A 90 12.53 9.33 0.15
CA LEU A 90 11.95 8.84 -1.09
C LEU A 90 11.96 7.31 -1.04
N VAL A 91 10.79 6.69 -1.19
CA VAL A 91 10.65 5.23 -1.20
C VAL A 91 9.82 4.80 -2.42
N SER A 92 10.05 3.59 -2.89
CA SER A 92 9.20 2.94 -3.90
C SER A 92 8.03 2.22 -3.22
N PHE A 93 6.90 2.03 -3.90
CA PHE A 93 5.76 1.28 -3.34
C PHE A 93 6.06 -0.21 -3.10
N ASP A 94 7.01 -0.78 -3.84
CA ASP A 94 7.42 -2.20 -3.72
C ASP A 94 8.14 -2.53 -2.41
N VAL A 95 8.77 -1.55 -1.76
CA VAL A 95 9.43 -1.76 -0.47
C VAL A 95 8.47 -1.63 0.71
N ILE A 96 7.22 -1.23 0.51
CA ILE A 96 6.25 -1.03 1.59
C ILE A 96 5.66 -2.38 2.00
N ASN A 97 5.94 -2.79 3.24
CA ASN A 97 5.33 -3.96 3.84
C ASN A 97 4.06 -3.58 4.62
N THR A 98 4.08 -2.47 5.35
CA THR A 98 2.96 -2.07 6.22
C THR A 98 2.90 -0.57 6.39
N VAL A 99 1.68 -0.02 6.50
CA VAL A 99 1.43 1.36 6.93
C VAL A 99 0.74 1.34 8.29
N LYS A 100 1.36 1.93 9.30
CA LYS A 100 0.76 2.14 10.63
C LYS A 100 0.20 3.56 10.70
N LEU A 101 -1.07 3.69 11.04
CA LEU A 101 -1.69 5.00 11.28
C LEU A 101 -1.44 5.40 12.73
N SER A 102 -0.78 6.55 12.94
CA SER A 102 -0.36 6.99 14.28
C SER A 102 -1.39 7.87 14.98
N SER A 103 -2.40 8.35 14.26
CA SER A 103 -3.50 9.14 14.82
C SER A 103 -4.70 8.24 15.17
N PRO A 104 -5.41 8.52 16.28
CA PRO A 104 -6.67 7.85 16.59
C PRO A 104 -7.67 8.03 15.45
N LEU A 105 -8.35 6.94 15.07
CA LEU A 105 -9.46 6.96 14.12
C LEU A 105 -10.76 6.64 14.87
N ASN A 106 -11.84 7.33 14.52
CA ASN A 106 -13.18 6.99 14.99
C ASN A 106 -13.89 6.10 13.97
N ASP A 107 -14.97 5.44 14.38
CA ASP A 107 -15.73 4.49 13.55
C ASP A 107 -16.24 5.11 12.24
N SER A 108 -16.64 6.39 12.27
CA SER A 108 -17.11 7.11 11.09
C SER A 108 -15.99 7.28 10.05
N THR A 109 -14.80 7.68 10.49
CA THR A 109 -13.60 7.79 9.63
C THR A 109 -13.21 6.43 9.05
N ILE A 110 -13.23 5.37 9.88
CA ILE A 110 -12.89 4.00 9.45
C ILE A 110 -13.89 3.50 8.38
N ALA A 111 -15.18 3.70 8.61
CA ALA A 111 -16.23 3.29 7.68
C ALA A 111 -16.17 4.08 6.36
N LYS A 112 -15.97 5.40 6.41
CA LYS A 112 -15.80 6.23 5.21
C LYS A 112 -14.55 5.89 4.41
N ALA A 113 -13.50 5.42 5.07
CA ALA A 113 -12.30 4.90 4.43
C ALA A 113 -12.49 3.49 3.81
N GLY A 114 -13.70 2.93 3.87
CA GLY A 114 -14.04 1.65 3.25
C GLY A 114 -13.68 0.42 4.09
N PHE A 115 -13.15 0.60 5.30
CA PHE A 115 -12.88 -0.50 6.20
C PHE A 115 -14.17 -1.00 6.85
N THR A 116 -14.41 -2.30 6.73
CA THR A 116 -15.55 -2.98 7.36
C THR A 116 -15.09 -3.80 8.54
N GLY A 117 -15.98 -4.05 9.51
CA GLY A 117 -15.70 -4.94 10.64
C GLY A 117 -15.85 -4.31 12.02
N ALA A 118 -16.32 -3.05 12.10
CA ALA A 118 -16.71 -2.44 13.36
C ALA A 118 -17.72 -3.35 14.08
N GLU A 119 -17.40 -3.61 15.34
CA GLU A 119 -17.94 -4.70 16.12
C GLU A 119 -19.47 -4.68 16.20
N ARG A 120 -20.06 -5.88 16.13
CA ARG A 120 -21.45 -6.12 16.52
C ARG A 120 -21.73 -5.42 17.87
N PRO A 121 -22.79 -4.58 18.00
CA PRO A 121 -23.07 -3.82 19.22
C PRO A 121 -23.05 -4.71 20.46
N LEU A 122 -22.57 -4.20 21.59
CA LEU A 122 -22.48 -4.96 22.86
C LEU A 122 -23.82 -5.64 23.23
N ALA A 123 -24.96 -5.00 22.88
CA ALA A 123 -26.31 -5.51 23.07
C ALA A 123 -26.61 -6.83 22.31
N GLU A 124 -25.88 -7.12 21.23
CA GLU A 124 -26.03 -8.33 20.42
C GLU A 124 -24.97 -9.40 20.72
N ARG A 125 -24.00 -9.12 21.59
CA ARG A 125 -22.98 -10.09 22.02
C ARG A 125 -23.54 -11.16 22.97
N PHE A 126 -24.64 -10.87 23.67
CA PHE A 126 -25.18 -11.75 24.72
C PHE A 126 -26.40 -12.62 24.32
N ARG A 127 -26.94 -12.50 23.11
CA ARG A 127 -28.14 -13.28 22.69
C ARG A 127 -27.91 -14.75 22.32
N ARG A 128 -26.67 -15.28 22.39
CA ARG A 128 -26.36 -16.68 21.99
C ARG A 128 -26.03 -17.62 23.14
N GLY A 129 -26.49 -17.35 24.37
CA GLY A 129 -26.19 -18.18 25.54
C GLY A 129 -27.37 -18.56 26.43
N ALA A 130 -28.61 -18.30 26.03
CA ALA A 130 -29.80 -18.72 26.78
C ALA A 130 -30.66 -19.64 25.89
N GLY A 131 -30.31 -20.92 25.90
CA GLY A 131 -31.04 -22.01 25.26
C GLY A 131 -30.61 -23.31 25.90
#